data_AF-A0AAW1V671-F1
#
_entry.id   AF-A0AAW1V671-F1
#
_cell.length_a   1.000
_cell.length_b   1.000
_cell.length_c   1.000
_cell.angle_alpha   90.00
_cell.angle_beta   90.00
_cell.angle_gamma   90.00
#
_symmetry.space_group_name_H-M   'P 1'
#
loop_
_entity.id
_entity.type
_entity.pdbx_description
1 polymer ?
#
loop_
_entity_poly.entity_id
_entity_poly.type
_entity_poly.pdbx_seq_one_letter_code
_entity_poly.pdbx_strand_id
1 'polypeptide(L)'
;MNDMHEKLQAEKTRLALAIQACESATSMSRPGSPRDVHAPAVPTKELECRARLGDAIDQDIADSSESDSPSEISLLFEHLEEPGSITKLNPLIDKVQTYLGQLTSTISELQEREKQKEDLKRWIETQRTVINDWKNKPTKLRPDGIKQDLATMNELLLSFGQRKQQLLTDFHSSDVSELENLLDALEVELCELIAQRQMHQELIEDYRQNLQGVNNWFDSLSKQIEAIDKGFWLHCQQKQSTLLEIKADFDENSPNKMDKVKTLAATIISIVNNLDSQLIEEQMKSLEKKYAEIQRRIHRKLEVIEIMQKVLDEMKSEINNAREWVKINLADLRKQEPIGFEVYKADDRLNALKSLLKETHNKTVLRDTILKRVNNMVNELEPSEKSHLENDLKI
;
A
#
# COMPACT_ATOMS: atom_id res chain seq x y z
N MET A 1 -78.69 -19.52 -12.79
CA MET A 1 -78.61 -18.19 -13.41
C MET A 1 -77.83 -17.17 -12.57
N ASN A 2 -77.95 -17.15 -11.23
CA ASN A 2 -77.22 -16.18 -10.39
C ASN A 2 -75.69 -16.34 -10.35
N ASP A 3 -75.14 -17.58 -10.37
CA ASP A 3 -73.69 -17.83 -10.31
C ASP A 3 -72.93 -17.33 -11.57
N MET A 4 -73.56 -17.45 -12.74
CA MET A 4 -73.01 -16.90 -13.99
C MET A 4 -73.04 -15.36 -13.99
N HIS A 5 -74.09 -14.75 -13.43
CA HIS A 5 -74.18 -13.30 -13.31
C HIS A 5 -73.08 -12.77 -12.38
N GLU A 6 -72.82 -13.45 -11.26
CA GLU A 6 -71.80 -13.07 -10.29
C GLU A 6 -70.38 -13.17 -10.87
N LYS A 7 -70.10 -14.25 -11.62
CA LYS A 7 -68.82 -14.41 -12.37
C LYS A 7 -68.65 -13.35 -13.46
N LEU A 8 -69.73 -13.00 -14.16
CA LEU A 8 -69.70 -11.95 -15.18
C LEU A 8 -69.47 -10.56 -14.57
N GLN A 9 -70.04 -10.28 -13.39
CA GLN A 9 -69.79 -9.05 -12.65
C GLN A 9 -68.34 -8.99 -12.14
N ALA A 10 -67.81 -10.10 -11.62
CA ALA A 10 -66.41 -10.17 -11.17
C ALA A 10 -65.42 -9.93 -12.32
N GLU A 11 -65.64 -10.54 -13.49
CA GLU A 11 -64.81 -10.28 -14.68
C GLU A 11 -64.98 -8.85 -15.21
N LYS A 12 -66.20 -8.29 -15.17
CA LYS A 12 -66.43 -6.88 -15.51
C LYS A 12 -65.64 -5.94 -14.61
N THR A 13 -65.58 -6.21 -13.31
CA THR A 13 -64.77 -5.40 -12.37
C THR A 13 -63.27 -5.57 -12.62
N ARG A 14 -62.81 -6.79 -12.93
CA ARG A 14 -61.41 -7.09 -13.25
C ARG A 14 -60.95 -6.37 -14.53
N LEU A 15 -61.77 -6.41 -15.58
CA LEU A 15 -61.52 -5.70 -16.85
C LEU A 15 -61.50 -4.18 -16.66
N ALA A 16 -62.40 -3.63 -15.84
CA ALA A 16 -62.40 -2.20 -15.53
C ALA A 16 -61.11 -1.74 -14.84
N LEU A 17 -60.59 -2.53 -13.89
CA LEU A 17 -59.30 -2.24 -13.23
C LEU A 17 -58.11 -2.35 -14.20
N ALA A 18 -58.14 -3.34 -15.10
CA ALA A 18 -57.09 -3.48 -16.12
C ALA A 18 -57.09 -2.31 -17.12
N ILE A 19 -58.28 -1.81 -17.52
CA ILE A 19 -58.40 -0.63 -18.38
C ILE A 19 -57.85 0.62 -17.67
N GLN A 20 -58.18 0.81 -16.40
CA GLN A 20 -57.67 1.94 -15.60
C GLN A 20 -56.14 1.88 -15.39
N ALA A 21 -55.58 0.68 -15.25
CA ALA A 21 -54.13 0.47 -15.20
C ALA A 21 -53.45 0.77 -16.55
N CYS A 22 -54.09 0.39 -17.66
CA CYS A 22 -53.60 0.74 -19.00
C CYS A 22 -53.67 2.26 -19.24
N GLU A 23 -54.77 2.93 -18.90
CA GLU A 23 -54.93 4.40 -19.06
C GLU A 23 -53.93 5.20 -18.22
N SER A 24 -53.60 4.72 -17.02
CA SER A 24 -52.54 5.31 -16.18
C SER A 24 -51.12 5.03 -16.70
N ALA A 25 -50.91 3.93 -17.43
CA ALA A 25 -49.65 3.66 -18.11
C ALA A 25 -49.48 4.51 -19.40
N THR A 26 -50.57 4.82 -20.11
CA THR A 26 -50.50 5.66 -21.33
C THR A 26 -50.28 7.15 -21.04
N SER A 27 -50.43 7.60 -19.79
CA SER A 27 -50.27 9.00 -19.38
C SER A 27 -48.85 9.39 -18.97
N MET A 28 -47.88 8.46 -18.98
CA MET A 28 -46.46 8.74 -18.74
C MET A 28 -45.55 8.38 -19.93
N SER A 29 -45.79 8.91 -21.14
CA SER A 29 -44.73 9.22 -22.13
C SER A 29 -45.28 9.76 -23.46
N ARG A 30 -45.45 11.09 -23.56
CA ARG A 30 -44.85 11.93 -24.63
C ARG A 30 -45.38 13.37 -24.55
N PRO A 31 -44.49 14.39 -24.60
CA PRO A 31 -44.89 15.78 -24.75
C PRO A 31 -45.07 16.15 -26.23
N GLY A 32 -46.20 16.80 -26.55
CA GLY A 32 -46.32 17.70 -27.71
C GLY A 32 -47.02 17.16 -28.98
N SER A 33 -48.35 17.30 -29.06
CA SER A 33 -49.01 18.01 -30.18
C SER A 33 -50.54 18.06 -30.02
N PRO A 34 -51.20 19.09 -30.57
CA PRO A 34 -52.57 19.46 -30.24
C PRO A 34 -53.59 18.81 -31.18
N ARG A 35 -54.78 18.50 -30.65
CA ARG A 35 -56.06 18.98 -31.21
C ARG A 35 -57.25 18.41 -30.44
N ASP A 36 -58.07 19.32 -29.93
CA ASP A 36 -59.52 19.21 -30.08
C ASP A 36 -59.85 18.77 -31.50
N VAL A 37 -60.39 17.58 -31.64
CA VAL A 37 -61.07 17.15 -32.86
C VAL A 37 -62.49 16.80 -32.41
N HIS A 38 -63.43 17.70 -32.72
CA HIS A 38 -64.85 17.37 -32.72
C HIS A 38 -65.04 16.01 -33.40
N ALA A 39 -65.82 15.13 -32.77
CA ALA A 39 -66.15 13.82 -33.34
C ALA A 39 -66.47 13.98 -34.84
N PRO A 40 -65.74 13.31 -35.74
CA PRO A 40 -65.94 13.50 -37.16
C PRO A 40 -67.38 13.17 -37.51
N ALA A 41 -68.05 14.06 -38.24
CA ALA A 41 -69.42 13.84 -38.69
C ALA A 41 -69.47 12.53 -39.48
N VAL A 42 -70.37 11.63 -39.07
CA VAL A 42 -70.54 10.30 -39.65
C VAL A 42 -70.67 10.43 -41.17
N PRO A 43 -69.75 9.83 -41.96
CA PRO A 43 -69.76 9.93 -43.42
C PRO A 43 -71.10 9.50 -44.01
N THR A 44 -71.58 10.18 -45.05
CA THR A 44 -72.90 9.92 -45.66
C THR A 44 -73.04 8.47 -46.13
N LYS A 45 -71.95 7.84 -46.59
CA LYS A 45 -71.92 6.41 -46.93
C LYS A 45 -72.10 5.49 -45.72
N GLU A 46 -71.63 5.89 -44.54
CA GLU A 46 -71.86 5.16 -43.30
C GLU A 46 -73.33 5.28 -42.86
N LEU A 47 -73.94 6.46 -43.01
CA LEU A 47 -75.38 6.67 -42.80
C LEU A 47 -76.23 5.82 -43.77
N GLU A 48 -75.88 5.76 -45.05
CA GLU A 48 -76.54 4.86 -46.01
C GLU A 48 -76.33 3.38 -45.68
N CYS A 49 -75.13 2.98 -45.25
CA CYS A 49 -74.89 1.60 -44.82
C CYS A 49 -75.67 1.26 -43.55
N ARG A 50 -75.81 2.20 -42.60
CA ARG A 50 -76.61 2.02 -41.39
C ARG A 50 -78.10 1.96 -41.69
N ALA A 51 -78.61 2.77 -42.63
CA ALA A 51 -79.99 2.69 -43.10
C ALA A 51 -80.25 1.35 -43.80
N ARG A 52 -79.34 0.90 -44.67
CA ARG A 52 -79.42 -0.43 -45.32
C ARG A 52 -79.29 -1.58 -44.34
N LEU A 53 -78.47 -1.45 -43.29
CA LEU A 53 -78.37 -2.46 -42.22
C LEU A 53 -79.64 -2.46 -41.37
N GLY A 54 -80.23 -1.30 -41.09
CA GLY A 54 -81.51 -1.16 -40.39
C GLY A 54 -82.63 -1.81 -41.17
N ASP A 55 -82.75 -1.50 -42.47
CA ASP A 55 -83.71 -2.14 -43.37
C ASP A 55 -83.44 -3.65 -43.48
N ALA A 56 -82.19 -4.09 -43.57
CA ALA A 56 -81.85 -5.52 -43.62
C ALA A 56 -82.18 -6.25 -42.32
N ILE A 57 -82.01 -5.61 -41.15
CA ILE A 57 -82.38 -6.17 -39.84
C ILE A 57 -83.91 -6.21 -39.71
N ASP A 58 -84.62 -5.17 -40.13
CA ASP A 58 -86.09 -5.14 -40.11
C ASP A 58 -86.68 -6.15 -41.10
N GLN A 59 -85.99 -6.40 -42.22
CA GLN A 59 -86.35 -7.41 -43.22
C GLN A 59 -86.03 -8.83 -42.73
N ASP A 60 -84.93 -9.05 -42.01
CA ASP A 60 -84.60 -10.35 -41.36
C ASP A 60 -85.56 -10.65 -40.19
N ILE A 61 -86.01 -9.62 -39.46
CA ILE A 61 -87.04 -9.75 -38.40
C ILE A 61 -88.43 -10.00 -39.02
N ALA A 62 -88.78 -9.34 -40.13
CA ALA A 62 -90.04 -9.59 -40.83
C ALA A 62 -90.08 -10.99 -41.49
N ASP A 63 -89.00 -11.42 -42.14
CA ASP A 63 -88.89 -12.73 -42.79
C ASP A 63 -88.75 -13.89 -41.79
N SER A 64 -88.29 -13.62 -40.55
CA SER A 64 -88.29 -14.58 -39.44
C SER A 64 -89.69 -14.92 -38.89
N SER A 65 -90.75 -14.27 -39.37
CA SER A 65 -92.13 -14.52 -38.93
C SER A 65 -92.97 -15.42 -39.84
N GLU A 66 -92.48 -15.81 -41.04
CA GLU A 66 -93.23 -16.68 -41.97
C GLU A 66 -92.42 -17.74 -42.76
N SER A 67 -91.18 -18.09 -42.37
CA SER A 67 -90.46 -19.21 -43.03
C SER A 67 -89.78 -20.18 -42.07
N ASP A 68 -90.28 -21.43 -42.06
CA ASP A 68 -89.86 -22.57 -41.23
C ASP A 68 -88.62 -23.28 -41.82
N SER A 69 -87.60 -22.48 -42.18
CA SER A 69 -86.30 -22.98 -42.64
C SER A 69 -85.22 -22.52 -41.65
N PRO A 70 -84.51 -23.45 -40.98
CA PRO A 70 -83.50 -23.06 -40.01
C PRO A 70 -82.41 -22.29 -40.75
N SER A 71 -82.17 -21.05 -40.32
CA SER A 71 -81.02 -20.27 -40.76
C SER A 71 -79.74 -21.12 -40.63
N GLU A 72 -78.75 -20.96 -41.50
CA GLU A 72 -77.45 -21.67 -41.38
C GLU A 72 -76.84 -21.56 -39.97
N ILE A 73 -77.16 -20.48 -39.27
CA ILE A 73 -76.82 -20.24 -37.86
C ILE A 73 -77.57 -21.22 -36.94
N SER A 74 -78.86 -21.48 -37.15
CA SER A 74 -79.63 -22.48 -36.40
C SER A 74 -79.13 -23.90 -36.63
N LEU A 75 -78.74 -24.26 -37.87
CA LEU A 75 -78.11 -25.55 -38.17
C LEU A 75 -76.73 -25.70 -37.52
N LEU A 76 -75.94 -24.62 -37.45
CA LEU A 76 -74.66 -24.60 -36.71
C LEU A 76 -74.88 -24.73 -35.19
N PHE A 77 -75.94 -24.12 -34.65
CA PHE A 77 -76.33 -24.29 -33.25
C PHE A 77 -76.77 -25.73 -32.95
N GLU A 78 -77.56 -26.35 -33.83
CA GLU A 78 -77.99 -27.75 -33.69
C GLU A 78 -76.81 -28.74 -33.78
N HIS A 79 -75.81 -28.46 -34.63
CA HIS A 79 -74.55 -29.24 -34.72
C HIS A 79 -73.62 -29.06 -33.51
N LEU A 80 -73.71 -27.91 -32.83
CA LEU A 80 -73.03 -27.64 -31.55
C LEU A 80 -73.79 -28.24 -30.36
N GLU A 81 -75.10 -28.43 -30.48
CA GLU A 81 -75.97 -29.11 -29.52
C GLU A 81 -75.95 -30.64 -29.63
N GLU A 82 -75.34 -31.22 -30.68
CA GLU A 82 -75.08 -32.66 -30.74
C GLU A 82 -74.29 -33.11 -29.49
N PRO A 83 -74.77 -34.13 -28.73
CA PRO A 83 -74.14 -34.59 -27.51
C PRO A 83 -72.78 -35.24 -27.81
N GLY A 84 -71.72 -34.43 -27.80
CA GLY A 84 -70.38 -34.86 -28.19
C GLY A 84 -69.46 -33.74 -28.67
N SER A 85 -70.00 -32.67 -29.26
CA SER A 85 -69.21 -31.57 -29.85
C SER A 85 -68.54 -30.72 -28.77
N ILE A 86 -69.30 -30.33 -27.74
CA ILE A 86 -68.80 -29.57 -26.58
C ILE A 86 -67.82 -30.39 -25.74
N THR A 87 -68.08 -31.70 -25.55
CA THR A 87 -67.19 -32.61 -24.81
C THR A 87 -65.87 -32.88 -25.52
N LYS A 88 -65.79 -32.76 -26.85
CA LYS A 88 -64.54 -32.80 -27.61
C LYS A 88 -63.79 -31.46 -27.64
N LEU A 89 -64.51 -30.34 -27.52
CA LEU A 89 -63.93 -29.00 -27.51
C LEU A 89 -63.30 -28.63 -26.16
N ASN A 90 -63.92 -29.00 -25.04
CA ASN A 90 -63.40 -28.76 -23.69
C ASN A 90 -61.95 -29.24 -23.46
N PRO A 91 -61.54 -30.48 -23.80
CA PRO A 91 -60.14 -30.91 -23.63
C PRO A 91 -59.16 -30.18 -24.56
N LEU A 92 -59.62 -29.66 -25.71
CA LEU A 92 -58.80 -28.80 -26.57
C LEU A 92 -58.62 -27.41 -25.94
N ILE A 93 -59.68 -26.86 -25.33
CA ILE A 93 -59.61 -25.61 -24.55
C ILE A 93 -58.66 -25.79 -23.37
N ASP A 94 -58.76 -26.86 -22.59
CA ASP A 94 -57.87 -27.15 -21.46
C ASP A 94 -56.40 -27.29 -21.90
N LYS A 95 -56.17 -27.93 -23.04
CA LYS A 95 -54.84 -28.07 -23.65
C LYS A 95 -54.28 -26.71 -24.08
N VAL A 96 -55.09 -25.86 -24.72
CA VAL A 96 -54.70 -24.49 -25.10
C VAL A 96 -54.44 -23.63 -23.86
N GLN A 97 -55.27 -23.71 -22.83
CA GLN A 97 -55.08 -23.00 -21.57
C GLN A 97 -53.78 -23.45 -20.86
N THR A 98 -53.48 -24.75 -20.87
CA THR A 98 -52.23 -25.28 -20.33
C THR A 98 -51.02 -24.76 -21.10
N TYR A 99 -51.07 -24.78 -22.44
CA TYR A 99 -49.98 -24.22 -23.26
C TYR A 99 -49.83 -22.71 -23.09
N LEU A 100 -50.92 -21.95 -23.01
CA LEU A 100 -50.87 -20.52 -22.71
C LEU A 100 -50.26 -20.25 -21.34
N GLY A 101 -50.58 -21.07 -20.33
CA GLY A 101 -49.96 -21.00 -19.01
C GLY A 101 -48.45 -21.29 -19.05
N GLN A 102 -48.03 -22.34 -19.75
CA GLN A 102 -46.62 -22.68 -19.96
C GLN A 102 -45.87 -21.58 -20.73
N LEU A 103 -46.47 -21.04 -21.78
CA LEU A 103 -45.89 -19.98 -22.60
C LEU A 103 -45.76 -18.68 -21.79
N THR A 104 -46.76 -18.35 -20.98
CA THR A 104 -46.68 -17.20 -20.06
C THR A 104 -45.56 -17.37 -19.04
N SER A 105 -45.43 -18.55 -18.42
CA SER A 105 -44.32 -18.86 -17.50
C SER A 105 -42.96 -18.73 -18.19
N THR A 106 -42.83 -19.29 -19.39
CA THR A 106 -41.58 -19.21 -20.17
C THR A 106 -41.23 -17.78 -20.54
N ILE A 107 -42.21 -16.95 -20.91
CA ILE A 107 -42.01 -15.53 -21.19
C ILE A 107 -41.52 -14.80 -19.94
N SER A 108 -42.13 -15.04 -18.77
CA SER A 108 -41.70 -14.43 -17.51
C SER A 108 -40.26 -14.84 -17.15
N GLU A 109 -39.88 -16.10 -17.34
CA GLU A 109 -38.51 -16.56 -17.13
C GLU A 109 -37.51 -15.90 -18.10
N LEU A 110 -37.87 -15.75 -19.38
CA LEU A 110 -37.02 -15.08 -20.36
C LEU A 110 -36.83 -13.59 -20.04
N GLN A 111 -37.90 -12.90 -19.62
CA GLN A 111 -37.84 -11.49 -19.21
C GLN A 111 -36.94 -11.30 -17.97
N GLU A 112 -37.03 -12.21 -16.99
CA GLU A 112 -36.18 -12.16 -15.81
C GLU A 112 -34.71 -12.44 -16.17
N ARG A 113 -34.43 -13.40 -17.06
CA ARG A 113 -33.07 -13.65 -17.58
C ARG A 113 -32.50 -12.43 -18.30
N GLU A 114 -33.29 -11.75 -19.13
CA GLU A 114 -32.87 -10.54 -19.84
C GLU A 114 -32.53 -9.39 -18.87
N LYS A 115 -33.37 -9.19 -17.85
CA LYS A 115 -33.11 -8.22 -16.78
C LYS A 115 -31.83 -8.54 -16.00
N GLN A 116 -31.62 -9.81 -15.62
CA GLN A 116 -30.40 -10.25 -14.94
C GLN A 116 -29.15 -9.99 -15.79
N LYS A 117 -29.24 -10.20 -17.12
CA LYS A 117 -28.18 -9.90 -18.07
C LYS A 117 -27.85 -8.40 -18.10
N GLU A 118 -28.86 -7.53 -18.15
CA GLU A 118 -28.66 -6.07 -18.10
C GLU A 118 -28.02 -5.61 -16.78
N ASP A 119 -28.51 -6.12 -15.65
CA ASP A 119 -28.01 -5.76 -14.32
C ASP A 119 -26.55 -6.20 -14.15
N LEU A 120 -26.20 -7.38 -14.65
CA LEU A 120 -24.80 -7.83 -14.66
C LEU A 120 -23.93 -6.93 -15.53
N LYS A 121 -24.41 -6.54 -16.73
CA LYS A 121 -23.67 -5.64 -17.60
C LYS A 121 -23.39 -4.29 -16.92
N ARG A 122 -24.40 -3.68 -16.30
CA ARG A 122 -24.23 -2.43 -15.52
C ARG A 122 -23.25 -2.60 -14.36
N TRP A 123 -23.31 -3.75 -13.69
CA TRP A 123 -22.38 -4.08 -12.62
C TRP A 123 -20.93 -4.19 -13.12
N ILE A 124 -20.69 -4.89 -14.24
CA ILE A 124 -19.37 -5.00 -14.89
C ILE A 124 -18.83 -3.60 -15.23
N GLU A 125 -19.65 -2.74 -15.83
CA GLU A 125 -19.27 -1.35 -16.15
C GLU A 125 -18.88 -0.56 -14.89
N THR A 126 -19.62 -0.76 -13.79
CA THR A 126 -19.30 -0.15 -12.50
C THR A 126 -17.96 -0.68 -11.96
N GLN A 127 -17.74 -2.00 -11.97
CA GLN A 127 -16.47 -2.56 -11.48
C GLN A 127 -15.26 -2.14 -12.33
N ARG A 128 -15.45 -2.00 -13.65
CA ARG A 128 -14.43 -1.45 -14.54
C ARG A 128 -14.00 -0.04 -14.12
N THR A 129 -14.95 0.82 -13.75
CA THR A 129 -14.61 2.16 -13.23
C THR A 129 -13.81 2.09 -11.93
N VAL A 130 -14.20 1.21 -11.00
CA VAL A 130 -13.50 1.01 -9.72
C VAL A 130 -12.06 0.53 -9.93
N ILE A 131 -11.86 -0.47 -10.80
CA ILE A 131 -10.53 -1.01 -11.11
C ILE A 131 -9.64 0.07 -11.75
N ASN A 132 -10.20 0.85 -12.67
CA ASN A 132 -9.47 1.95 -13.30
C ASN A 132 -9.08 3.05 -12.29
N ASP A 133 -9.97 3.39 -11.36
CA ASP A 133 -9.68 4.34 -10.29
C ASP A 133 -8.55 3.82 -9.38
N TRP A 134 -8.58 2.53 -9.03
CA TRP A 134 -7.50 1.92 -8.26
C TRP A 134 -6.18 1.93 -9.01
N LYS A 135 -6.16 1.69 -10.32
CA LYS A 135 -4.97 1.73 -11.16
C LYS A 135 -4.29 3.11 -11.14
N ASN A 136 -5.08 4.17 -11.19
CA ASN A 136 -4.60 5.56 -11.19
C ASN A 136 -4.25 6.09 -9.80
N LYS A 137 -4.65 5.38 -8.74
CA LYS A 137 -4.39 5.78 -7.36
C LYS A 137 -2.94 5.43 -6.96
N PRO A 138 -2.15 6.39 -6.45
CA PRO A 138 -0.84 6.11 -5.90
C PRO A 138 -0.90 5.12 -4.73
N THR A 139 0.19 4.39 -4.52
CA THR A 139 0.28 3.46 -3.39
C THR A 139 0.49 4.25 -2.10
N LYS A 140 -0.19 3.85 -1.02
CA LYS A 140 0.00 4.46 0.30
C LYS A 140 1.30 3.96 0.92
N LEU A 141 2.06 4.83 1.58
CA LEU A 141 3.26 4.40 2.31
C LEU A 141 2.95 3.56 3.56
N ARG A 142 1.75 3.70 4.13
CA ARG A 142 1.36 3.02 5.37
C ARG A 142 0.92 1.57 5.12
N PRO A 143 1.40 0.59 5.91
CA PRO A 143 1.12 -0.83 5.69
C PRO A 143 -0.36 -1.16 5.84
N ASP A 144 -1.06 -0.54 6.81
CA ASP A 144 -2.49 -0.80 7.03
C ASP A 144 -3.34 -0.33 5.85
N GLY A 145 -2.93 0.78 5.21
CA GLY A 145 -3.61 1.30 4.04
C GLY A 145 -3.51 0.37 2.83
N ILE A 146 -2.34 -0.25 2.62
CA ILE A 146 -2.13 -1.21 1.53
C ILE A 146 -2.86 -2.52 1.83
N LYS A 147 -2.80 -3.02 3.06
CA LYS A 147 -3.52 -4.24 3.48
C LYS A 147 -5.02 -4.11 3.30
N GLN A 148 -5.58 -2.95 3.65
CA GLN A 148 -7.00 -2.67 3.42
C GLN A 148 -7.34 -2.64 1.93
N ASP A 149 -6.55 -1.94 1.11
CA ASP A 149 -6.77 -1.89 -0.34
C ASP A 149 -6.70 -3.30 -0.96
N LEU A 150 -5.70 -4.11 -0.58
CA LEU A 150 -5.58 -5.51 -1.00
C LEU A 150 -6.76 -6.38 -0.53
N ALA A 151 -7.24 -6.21 0.70
CA ALA A 151 -8.42 -6.95 1.18
C ALA A 151 -9.65 -6.64 0.31
N THR A 152 -9.91 -5.36 0.03
CA THR A 152 -11.02 -4.95 -0.83
C THR A 152 -10.90 -5.47 -2.27
N MET A 153 -9.68 -5.51 -2.83
CA MET A 153 -9.44 -6.08 -4.16
C MET A 153 -9.68 -7.59 -4.18
N ASN A 154 -9.23 -8.33 -3.15
CA ASN A 154 -9.45 -9.77 -3.05
C ASN A 154 -10.94 -10.12 -2.86
N GLU A 155 -11.69 -9.32 -2.11
CA GLU A 155 -13.14 -9.47 -1.99
C GLU A 155 -13.84 -9.28 -3.35
N LEU A 156 -13.42 -8.28 -4.14
CA LEU A 156 -13.94 -8.09 -5.50
C LEU A 156 -13.59 -9.28 -6.40
N LEU A 157 -12.37 -9.82 -6.31
CA LEU A 157 -11.94 -10.99 -7.07
C LEU A 157 -12.81 -12.22 -6.76
N LEU A 158 -13.11 -12.45 -5.47
CA LEU A 158 -14.05 -13.50 -5.07
C LEU A 158 -15.45 -13.28 -5.65
N SER A 159 -15.92 -12.04 -5.70
CA SER A 159 -17.21 -11.71 -6.30
C SER A 159 -17.23 -11.96 -7.81
N PHE A 160 -16.13 -11.75 -8.53
CA PHE A 160 -16.01 -12.13 -9.94
C PHE A 160 -16.17 -13.64 -10.13
N GLY A 161 -15.47 -14.45 -9.34
CA GLY A 161 -15.61 -15.90 -9.36
C GLY A 161 -17.06 -16.37 -9.12
N GLN A 162 -17.75 -15.77 -8.15
CA GLN A 162 -19.17 -16.05 -7.88
C GLN A 162 -20.07 -15.69 -9.08
N ARG A 163 -19.83 -14.54 -9.72
CA ARG A 163 -20.60 -14.12 -10.91
C ARG A 163 -20.35 -15.01 -12.12
N LYS A 164 -19.12 -15.48 -12.34
CA LYS A 164 -18.84 -16.49 -13.40
C LYS A 164 -19.56 -17.80 -13.16
N GLN A 165 -19.52 -18.29 -11.91
CA GLN A 165 -20.24 -19.50 -11.55
C GLN A 165 -21.76 -19.37 -11.75
N GLN A 166 -22.30 -18.18 -11.43
CA GLN A 166 -23.70 -17.85 -11.69
C GLN A 166 -24.01 -17.88 -13.19
N LEU A 167 -23.19 -17.25 -14.03
CA LEU A 167 -23.38 -17.25 -15.48
C LEU A 167 -23.38 -18.66 -16.08
N LEU A 168 -22.46 -19.51 -15.62
CA LEU A 168 -22.34 -20.90 -16.07
C LEU A 168 -23.57 -21.75 -15.69
N THR A 169 -24.22 -21.43 -14.57
CA THR A 169 -25.36 -22.22 -14.04
C THR A 169 -26.70 -21.73 -14.60
N ASP A 170 -26.87 -20.42 -14.78
CA ASP A 170 -28.16 -19.79 -15.07
C ASP A 170 -28.43 -19.59 -16.57
N PHE A 171 -27.41 -19.70 -17.44
CA PHE A 171 -27.50 -19.38 -18.87
C PHE A 171 -26.89 -20.45 -19.79
N HIS A 172 -27.31 -20.45 -21.06
CA HIS A 172 -26.67 -21.24 -22.12
C HIS A 172 -25.45 -20.49 -22.67
N SER A 173 -24.37 -21.21 -23.00
CA SER A 173 -23.06 -20.65 -23.32
C SER A 173 -23.02 -19.67 -24.50
N SER A 174 -23.97 -19.73 -25.43
CA SER A 174 -23.99 -18.84 -26.60
C SER A 174 -24.49 -17.42 -26.28
N ASP A 175 -25.30 -17.24 -25.23
CA ASP A 175 -26.00 -15.96 -24.99
C ASP A 175 -25.22 -14.99 -24.09
N VAL A 176 -24.16 -15.48 -23.47
CA VAL A 176 -23.42 -14.79 -22.39
C VAL A 176 -21.91 -14.70 -22.67
N SER A 177 -21.43 -15.27 -23.78
CA SER A 177 -20.00 -15.29 -24.12
C SER A 177 -19.35 -13.89 -24.09
N GLU A 178 -20.05 -12.83 -24.51
CA GLU A 178 -19.54 -11.45 -24.41
C GLU A 178 -19.33 -10.99 -22.96
N LEU A 179 -20.28 -11.32 -22.07
CA LEU A 179 -20.21 -10.95 -20.65
C LEU A 179 -19.14 -11.78 -19.92
N GLU A 180 -19.02 -13.06 -20.25
CA GLU A 180 -17.95 -13.93 -19.75
C GLU A 180 -16.58 -13.36 -20.14
N ASN A 181 -16.37 -13.00 -21.41
CA ASN A 181 -15.12 -12.40 -21.89
C ASN A 181 -14.81 -11.06 -21.20
N LEU A 182 -15.81 -10.21 -20.95
CA LEU A 182 -15.62 -8.95 -20.21
C LEU A 182 -15.22 -9.21 -18.76
N LEU A 183 -15.83 -10.21 -18.12
CA LEU A 183 -15.55 -10.58 -16.74
C LEU A 183 -14.19 -11.28 -16.59
N ASP A 184 -13.79 -12.08 -17.58
CA ASP A 184 -12.44 -12.62 -17.74
C ASP A 184 -11.39 -11.51 -17.85
N ALA A 185 -11.63 -10.52 -18.72
CA ALA A 185 -10.72 -9.39 -18.88
C ALA A 185 -10.56 -8.58 -17.59
N LEU A 186 -11.66 -8.27 -16.89
CA LEU A 186 -11.60 -7.56 -15.60
C LEU A 186 -10.94 -8.39 -14.50
N GLU A 187 -11.13 -9.71 -14.49
CA GLU A 187 -10.47 -10.60 -13.53
C GLU A 187 -8.95 -10.58 -13.74
N VAL A 188 -8.49 -10.66 -14.99
CA VAL A 188 -7.07 -10.57 -15.33
C VAL A 188 -6.50 -9.21 -14.91
N GLU A 189 -7.16 -8.10 -15.27
CA GLU A 189 -6.74 -6.75 -14.88
C GLU A 189 -6.66 -6.60 -13.34
N LEU A 190 -7.63 -7.16 -12.61
CA LEU A 190 -7.64 -7.12 -11.15
C LEU A 190 -6.52 -7.99 -10.54
N CYS A 191 -6.27 -9.18 -11.09
CA CYS A 191 -5.16 -10.04 -10.66
C CYS A 191 -3.81 -9.36 -10.84
N GLU A 192 -3.58 -8.73 -12.00
CA GLU A 192 -2.37 -7.96 -12.27
C GLU A 192 -2.22 -6.78 -11.29
N LEU A 193 -3.32 -6.07 -11.01
CA LEU A 193 -3.31 -4.96 -10.06
C LEU A 193 -3.03 -5.42 -8.63
N ILE A 194 -3.59 -6.55 -8.19
CA ILE A 194 -3.32 -7.16 -6.89
C ILE A 194 -1.84 -7.54 -6.79
N ALA A 195 -1.29 -8.21 -7.80
CA ALA A 195 0.12 -8.59 -7.84
C ALA A 195 1.04 -7.36 -7.77
N GLN A 196 0.71 -6.29 -8.52
CA GLN A 196 1.44 -5.03 -8.46
C GLN A 196 1.38 -4.41 -7.05
N ARG A 197 0.21 -4.39 -6.41
CA ARG A 197 0.04 -3.82 -5.06
C ARG A 197 0.78 -4.64 -4.00
N GLN A 198 0.84 -5.96 -4.13
CA GLN A 198 1.66 -6.83 -3.28
C GLN A 198 3.16 -6.54 -3.45
N MET A 199 3.64 -6.42 -4.70
CA MET A 199 5.02 -6.03 -4.96
C MET A 199 5.36 -4.67 -4.34
N HIS A 200 4.47 -3.68 -4.46
CA HIS A 200 4.68 -2.38 -3.80
C HIS A 200 4.72 -2.50 -2.27
N GLN A 201 3.89 -3.37 -1.68
CA GLN A 201 3.89 -3.63 -0.25
C GLN A 201 5.24 -4.18 0.21
N GLU A 202 5.80 -5.15 -0.52
CA GLU A 202 7.10 -5.75 -0.24
C GLU A 202 8.22 -4.71 -0.32
N LEU A 203 8.25 -3.89 -1.38
CA LEU A 203 9.24 -2.80 -1.52
C LEU A 203 9.19 -1.83 -0.34
N ILE A 204 7.99 -1.42 0.09
CA ILE A 204 7.80 -0.50 1.20
C ILE A 204 8.26 -1.13 2.52
N GLU A 205 7.93 -2.40 2.75
CA GLU A 205 8.36 -3.11 3.96
C GLU A 205 9.88 -3.28 3.99
N ASP A 206 10.49 -3.67 2.87
CA ASP A 206 11.94 -3.75 2.71
C ASP A 206 12.62 -2.42 3.01
N TYR A 207 12.12 -1.31 2.46
CA TYR A 207 12.64 0.02 2.77
C TYR A 207 12.59 0.33 4.27
N ARG A 208 11.47 0.08 4.93
CA ARG A 208 11.29 0.37 6.35
C ARG A 208 12.20 -0.48 7.22
N GLN A 209 12.34 -1.76 6.92
CA GLN A 209 13.24 -2.67 7.63
C GLN A 209 14.70 -2.27 7.45
N ASN A 210 15.13 -1.95 6.22
CA ASN A 210 16.50 -1.50 5.97
C ASN A 210 16.78 -0.14 6.64
N LEU A 211 15.85 0.83 6.55
CA LEU A 211 15.98 2.13 7.21
C LEU A 211 16.10 1.98 8.74
N GLN A 212 15.27 1.14 9.35
CA GLN A 212 15.35 0.84 10.77
C GLN A 212 16.66 0.14 11.14
N GLY A 213 17.09 -0.82 10.32
CA GLY A 213 18.36 -1.53 10.49
C GLY A 213 19.57 -0.59 10.47
N VAL A 214 19.60 0.38 9.54
CA VAL A 214 20.67 1.38 9.48
C VAL A 214 20.64 2.32 10.69
N ASN A 215 19.46 2.79 11.10
CA ASN A 215 19.34 3.63 12.30
C ASN A 215 19.82 2.90 13.56
N ASN A 216 19.42 1.64 13.76
CA ASN A 216 19.87 0.84 14.91
C ASN A 216 21.39 0.63 14.89
N TRP A 217 21.97 0.41 13.71
CA TRP A 217 23.42 0.29 13.56
C TRP A 217 24.14 1.61 13.87
N PHE A 218 23.64 2.75 13.39
CA PHE A 218 24.14 4.08 13.74
C PHE A 218 24.07 4.37 15.24
N ASP A 219 22.98 4.00 15.90
CA ASP A 219 22.84 4.15 17.35
C ASP A 219 23.83 3.24 18.10
N SER A 220 24.08 2.04 17.60
CA SER A 220 25.11 1.13 18.15
C SER A 220 26.51 1.70 18.02
N LEU A 221 26.89 2.19 16.84
CA LEU A 221 28.19 2.84 16.62
C LEU A 221 28.36 4.07 17.53
N SER A 222 27.31 4.88 17.67
CA SER A 222 27.31 6.06 18.55
C SER A 222 27.57 5.66 20.00
N LYS A 223 26.92 4.60 20.49
CA LYS A 223 27.14 4.06 21.85
C LYS A 223 28.56 3.53 22.05
N GLN A 224 29.13 2.87 21.05
CA GLN A 224 30.52 2.39 21.13
C GLN A 224 31.52 3.55 21.19
N ILE A 225 31.31 4.61 20.40
CA ILE A 225 32.15 5.81 20.46
C ILE A 225 31.98 6.53 21.82
N GLU A 226 30.75 6.64 22.33
CA GLU A 226 30.50 7.18 23.68
C GLU A 226 31.16 6.37 24.80
N ALA A 227 31.30 5.05 24.61
CA ALA A 227 32.00 4.21 25.55
C ALA A 227 33.50 4.54 25.58
N ILE A 228 34.10 4.77 24.42
CA ILE A 228 35.50 5.23 24.32
C ILE A 228 35.67 6.60 24.99
N ASP A 229 34.71 7.51 24.82
CA ASP A 229 34.73 8.84 25.46
C ASP A 229 34.69 8.76 27.00
N LYS A 230 33.97 7.77 27.57
CA LYS A 230 33.85 7.57 29.01
C LYS A 230 35.05 6.85 29.64
N GLY A 231 36.03 6.46 28.84
CA GLY A 231 37.28 5.90 29.35
C GLY A 231 37.25 4.42 29.66
N PHE A 232 36.16 3.87 30.24
CA PHE A 232 35.95 2.44 30.58
C PHE A 232 37.23 1.60 30.84
N TRP A 233 38.20 2.16 31.57
CA TRP A 233 39.48 1.51 31.89
C TRP A 233 40.35 1.12 30.69
N LEU A 234 40.08 1.67 29.51
CA LEU A 234 40.86 1.46 28.31
C LEU A 234 42.00 2.47 28.25
N HIS A 235 43.23 1.99 28.19
CA HIS A 235 44.39 2.87 28.00
C HIS A 235 44.39 3.44 26.56
N CYS A 236 45.14 4.52 26.33
CA CYS A 236 45.12 5.28 25.07
C CYS A 236 45.35 4.41 23.81
N GLN A 237 46.23 3.41 23.91
CA GLN A 237 46.48 2.43 22.85
C GLN A 237 45.31 1.46 22.59
N GLN A 238 44.62 1.00 23.63
CA GLN A 238 43.40 0.19 23.46
C GLN A 238 42.27 1.01 22.82
N LYS A 239 42.06 2.25 23.29
CA LYS A 239 41.07 3.18 22.73
C LYS A 239 41.28 3.38 21.22
N GLN A 240 42.54 3.51 20.78
CA GLN A 240 42.86 3.62 19.35
C GLN A 240 42.54 2.34 18.57
N SER A 241 42.92 1.17 19.08
CA SER A 241 42.64 -0.11 18.42
C SER A 241 41.15 -0.31 18.20
N THR A 242 40.34 -0.12 19.25
CA THR A 242 38.88 -0.23 19.16
C THR A 242 38.29 0.79 18.20
N LEU A 243 38.81 2.03 18.18
CA LEU A 243 38.31 3.06 17.26
C LEU A 243 38.67 2.77 15.79
N LEU A 244 39.83 2.15 15.53
CA LEU A 244 40.21 1.69 14.20
C LEU A 244 39.31 0.55 13.72
N GLU A 245 38.93 -0.37 14.60
CA GLU A 245 37.94 -1.42 14.30
C GLU A 245 36.57 -0.84 13.98
N ILE A 246 36.09 0.11 14.79
CA ILE A 246 34.84 0.85 14.52
C ILE A 246 34.90 1.58 13.18
N LYS A 247 36.04 2.20 12.86
CA LYS A 247 36.25 2.89 11.59
C LYS A 247 36.22 1.91 10.41
N ALA A 248 36.88 0.75 10.53
CA ALA A 248 36.87 -0.27 9.51
C ALA A 248 35.44 -0.80 9.26
N ASP A 249 34.69 -1.13 10.33
CA ASP A 249 33.28 -1.54 10.23
C ASP A 249 32.44 -0.46 9.55
N PHE A 250 32.62 0.81 9.92
CA PHE A 250 31.89 1.93 9.31
C PHE A 250 32.20 2.08 7.82
N ASP A 251 33.49 2.07 7.44
CA ASP A 251 33.91 2.28 6.04
C ASP A 251 33.51 1.10 5.15
N GLU A 252 33.52 -0.14 5.65
CA GLU A 252 33.13 -1.34 4.90
C GLU A 252 31.61 -1.48 4.75
N ASN A 253 30.85 -1.28 5.83
CA ASN A 253 29.42 -1.56 5.84
C ASN A 253 28.54 -0.38 5.44
N SER A 254 28.99 0.86 5.66
CA SER A 254 28.14 2.03 5.40
C SER A 254 27.79 2.26 3.93
N PRO A 255 28.68 2.08 2.93
CA PRO A 255 28.33 2.38 1.54
C PRO A 255 27.18 1.48 1.06
N ASN A 256 27.28 0.18 1.31
CA ASN A 256 26.28 -0.82 0.91
C ASN A 256 24.94 -0.59 1.62
N LYS A 257 24.97 -0.33 2.93
CA LYS A 257 23.76 -0.07 3.73
C LYS A 257 23.05 1.21 3.27
N MET A 258 23.80 2.29 3.02
CA MET A 258 23.26 3.57 2.57
C MET A 258 22.72 3.51 1.15
N ASP A 259 23.45 2.87 0.23
CA ASP A 259 23.04 2.71 -1.17
C ASP A 259 21.73 1.92 -1.29
N LYS A 260 21.62 0.79 -0.57
CA LYS A 260 20.40 -0.02 -0.55
C LYS A 260 19.17 0.77 -0.10
N VAL A 261 19.30 1.57 0.96
CA VAL A 261 18.18 2.41 1.45
C VAL A 261 17.86 3.53 0.45
N LYS A 262 18.87 4.12 -0.20
CA LYS A 262 18.68 5.15 -1.24
C LYS A 262 17.96 4.62 -2.47
N THR A 263 18.36 3.46 -2.98
CA THR A 263 17.73 2.83 -4.14
C THR A 263 16.28 2.46 -3.85
N LEU A 264 16.00 1.85 -2.69
CA LEU A 264 14.63 1.55 -2.26
C LEU A 264 13.78 2.83 -2.12
N ALA A 265 14.32 3.87 -1.50
CA ALA A 265 13.63 5.17 -1.37
C ALA A 265 13.28 5.77 -2.74
N ALA A 266 14.23 5.77 -3.69
CA ALA A 266 14.02 6.30 -5.03
C ALA A 266 12.92 5.52 -5.79
N THR A 267 12.90 4.19 -5.68
CA THR A 267 11.83 3.37 -6.25
C THR A 267 10.47 3.69 -5.62
N ILE A 268 10.41 3.79 -4.29
CA ILE A 268 9.15 4.05 -3.57
C ILE A 268 8.60 5.44 -3.88
N ILE A 269 9.46 6.45 -3.96
CA ILE A 269 9.09 7.83 -4.34
C ILE A 269 8.30 7.87 -5.65
N SER A 270 8.65 7.00 -6.62
CA SER A 270 7.97 6.94 -7.91
C SER A 270 6.56 6.33 -7.89
N ILE A 271 6.21 5.57 -6.84
CA ILE A 271 4.93 4.83 -6.74
C ILE A 271 3.96 5.39 -5.70
N VAL A 272 4.44 6.24 -4.79
CA VAL A 272 3.62 6.86 -3.73
C VAL A 272 3.11 8.24 -4.13
N ASN A 273 2.19 8.79 -3.34
CA ASN A 273 1.71 10.15 -3.54
C ASN A 273 2.78 11.19 -3.14
N ASN A 274 2.58 12.45 -3.55
CA ASN A 274 3.53 13.54 -3.30
C ASN A 274 3.82 13.78 -1.80
N LEU A 275 2.84 13.61 -0.91
CA LEU A 275 3.02 13.82 0.53
C LEU A 275 3.92 12.72 1.13
N ASP A 276 3.66 11.46 0.78
CA ASP A 276 4.46 10.32 1.19
C ASP A 276 5.87 10.39 0.61
N SER A 277 6.03 10.88 -0.62
CA SER A 277 7.34 11.14 -1.25
C SER A 277 8.15 12.15 -0.43
N GLN A 278 7.54 13.27 -0.04
CA GLN A 278 8.20 14.29 0.79
C GLN A 278 8.65 13.71 2.14
N LEU A 279 7.81 12.88 2.76
CA LEU A 279 8.17 12.21 4.02
C LEU A 279 9.40 11.30 3.86
N ILE A 280 9.47 10.53 2.76
CA ILE A 280 10.63 9.68 2.46
C ILE A 280 11.88 10.53 2.26
N GLU A 281 11.79 11.63 1.51
CA GLU A 281 12.92 12.54 1.31
C GLU A 281 13.43 13.14 2.63
N GLU A 282 12.54 13.52 3.54
CA GLU A 282 12.92 14.00 4.88
C GLU A 282 13.60 12.91 5.70
N GLN A 283 13.09 11.67 5.66
CA GLN A 283 13.71 10.52 6.30
C GLN A 283 15.12 10.27 5.75
N MET A 284 15.31 10.36 4.43
CA MET A 284 16.61 10.22 3.79
C MET A 284 17.58 11.34 4.17
N LYS A 285 17.13 12.60 4.18
CA LYS A 285 17.96 13.75 4.63
C LYS A 285 18.40 13.59 6.09
N SER A 286 17.51 13.13 6.97
CA SER A 286 17.82 12.84 8.37
C SER A 286 18.87 11.74 8.50
N LEU A 287 18.73 10.66 7.71
CA LEU A 287 19.69 9.55 7.68
C LEU A 287 21.08 10.00 7.19
N GLU A 288 21.14 10.79 6.12
CA GLU A 288 22.39 11.35 5.59
C GLU A 288 23.08 12.28 6.59
N LYS A 289 22.31 13.09 7.32
CA LYS A 289 22.85 13.93 8.40
C LYS A 289 23.48 13.08 9.51
N LYS A 290 22.82 12.01 9.95
CA LYS A 290 23.36 11.07 10.95
C LYS A 290 24.62 10.38 10.46
N TYR A 291 24.64 9.91 9.22
CA TYR A 291 25.83 9.33 8.59
C TYR A 291 27.03 10.28 8.65
N ALA A 292 26.85 11.53 8.21
CA ALA A 292 27.90 12.54 8.22
C ALA A 292 28.33 12.98 9.64
N GLU A 293 27.43 12.88 10.61
CA GLU A 293 27.74 13.13 12.02
C GLU A 293 28.64 12.03 12.60
N ILE A 294 28.28 10.76 12.42
CA ILE A 294 29.07 9.61 12.88
C ILE A 294 30.45 9.61 12.22
N GLN A 295 30.52 9.82 10.91
CA GLN A 295 31.78 9.88 10.17
C GLN A 295 32.71 10.95 10.76
N ARG A 296 32.19 12.17 11.00
CA ARG A 296 32.96 13.26 11.61
C ARG A 296 33.38 12.94 13.04
N ARG A 297 32.52 12.27 13.82
CA ARG A 297 32.81 11.90 15.21
C ARG A 297 33.95 10.87 15.28
N ILE A 298 33.90 9.83 14.46
CA ILE A 298 34.98 8.82 14.36
C ILE A 298 36.30 9.49 13.98
N HIS A 299 36.31 10.30 12.92
CA HIS A 299 37.54 10.93 12.43
C HIS A 299 38.19 11.85 13.48
N ARG A 300 37.40 12.73 14.11
CA ARG A 300 37.90 13.65 15.14
C ARG A 300 38.47 12.92 16.34
N LYS A 301 37.80 11.87 16.82
CA LYS A 301 38.27 11.13 17.99
C LYS A 301 39.57 10.37 17.70
N LEU A 302 39.70 9.86 16.47
CA LEU A 302 40.89 9.16 16.01
C LEU A 302 42.09 10.11 15.94
N GLU A 303 41.91 11.30 15.35
CA GLU A 303 42.93 12.35 15.30
C GLU A 303 43.40 12.77 16.71
N VAL A 304 42.47 12.98 17.66
CA VAL A 304 42.80 13.33 19.05
C VAL A 304 43.64 12.23 19.71
N ILE A 305 43.24 10.96 19.56
CA ILE A 305 43.97 9.83 20.15
C ILE A 305 45.35 9.63 19.50
N GLU A 306 45.48 9.84 18.19
CA GLU A 306 46.77 9.75 17.49
C GLU A 306 47.77 10.81 17.97
N ILE A 307 47.33 12.07 18.09
CA ILE A 307 48.15 13.15 18.64
C ILE A 307 48.57 12.80 20.08
N MET A 308 47.61 12.32 20.87
CA MET A 308 47.80 11.93 22.25
C MET A 308 48.88 10.85 22.41
N GLN A 309 48.81 9.79 21.60
CA GLN A 309 49.81 8.72 21.61
C GLN A 309 51.20 9.21 21.22
N LYS A 310 51.29 10.02 20.17
CA LYS A 310 52.57 10.59 19.74
C LYS A 310 53.23 11.37 20.88
N VAL A 311 52.46 12.20 21.59
CA VAL A 311 52.96 12.95 22.74
C VAL A 311 53.36 12.01 23.88
N LEU A 312 52.60 10.94 24.14
CA LEU A 312 52.95 9.94 25.15
C LEU A 312 54.27 9.22 24.83
N ASP A 313 54.49 8.85 23.58
CA ASP A 313 55.72 8.17 23.17
C ASP A 313 56.93 9.10 23.24
N GLU A 314 56.76 10.37 22.86
CA GLU A 314 57.78 11.42 23.04
C GLU A 314 58.12 11.60 24.52
N MET A 315 57.13 11.70 25.42
CA MET A 315 57.34 11.80 26.87
C MET A 315 58.07 10.58 27.43
N LYS A 316 57.66 9.36 27.06
CA LYS A 316 58.30 8.12 27.52
C LYS A 316 59.76 8.07 27.07
N SER A 317 60.05 8.49 25.85
CA SER A 317 61.42 8.60 25.34
C SER A 317 62.25 9.64 26.11
N GLU A 318 61.70 10.83 26.36
CA GLU A 318 62.34 11.87 27.17
C GLU A 318 62.64 11.39 28.62
N ILE A 319 61.69 10.70 29.26
CA ILE A 319 61.84 10.11 30.60
C ILE A 319 62.95 9.07 30.60
N ASN A 320 62.95 8.14 29.64
CA ASN A 320 63.97 7.09 29.54
C ASN A 320 65.37 7.68 29.32
N ASN A 321 65.48 8.70 28.47
CA ASN A 321 66.74 9.42 28.24
C ASN A 321 67.22 10.15 29.50
N ALA A 322 66.31 10.74 30.29
CA ALA A 322 66.66 11.38 31.57
C ALA A 322 67.12 10.36 32.62
N ARG A 323 66.45 9.21 32.72
CA ARG A 323 66.81 8.11 33.63
C ARG A 323 68.18 7.53 33.31
N GLU A 324 68.46 7.26 32.04
CA GLU A 324 69.77 6.72 31.64
C GLU A 324 70.88 7.75 31.92
N TRP A 325 70.64 9.04 31.64
CA TRP A 325 71.57 10.11 32.01
C TRP A 325 71.86 10.14 33.51
N VAL A 326 70.82 10.06 34.37
CA VAL A 326 71.01 10.03 35.84
C VAL A 326 71.80 8.81 36.27
N LYS A 327 71.50 7.63 35.71
CA LYS A 327 72.20 6.37 36.02
C LYS A 327 73.69 6.43 35.66
N ILE A 328 74.03 6.93 34.48
CA ILE A 328 75.42 7.10 34.02
C ILE A 328 76.16 8.07 34.95
N ASN A 329 75.62 9.28 35.16
CA ASN A 329 76.28 10.30 35.95
C ASN A 329 76.40 9.92 37.45
N LEU A 330 75.44 9.19 38.01
CA LEU A 330 75.56 8.64 39.36
C LEU A 330 76.66 7.59 39.46
N ALA A 331 76.81 6.74 38.45
CA ALA A 331 77.89 5.76 38.41
C ALA A 331 79.26 6.44 38.31
N ASP A 332 79.38 7.49 37.52
CA ASP A 332 80.61 8.27 37.34
C ASP A 332 80.98 9.04 38.63
N LEU A 333 79.99 9.66 39.29
CA LEU A 333 80.18 10.31 40.60
C LEU A 333 80.66 9.33 41.68
N ARG A 334 80.21 8.06 41.64
CA ARG A 334 80.64 7.03 42.59
C ARG A 334 82.05 6.50 42.34
N LYS A 335 82.54 6.60 41.11
CA LYS A 335 83.87 6.09 40.70
C LYS A 335 84.99 7.12 40.81
N GLN A 336 84.72 8.33 41.31
CA GLN A 336 85.71 9.40 41.23
C GLN A 336 86.99 9.10 42.04
N GLU A 337 88.14 9.17 41.36
CA GLU A 337 89.47 8.99 41.97
C GLU A 337 89.84 10.14 42.94
N PRO A 338 90.75 9.92 43.90
CA PRO A 338 91.23 10.98 44.79
C PRO A 338 91.88 12.13 44.01
N ILE A 339 91.57 13.37 44.38
CA ILE A 339 92.22 14.56 43.80
C ILE A 339 93.63 14.65 44.40
N GLY A 340 94.66 14.71 43.54
CA GLY A 340 96.05 14.94 43.97
C GLY A 340 96.32 16.38 44.44
N PHE A 341 97.58 16.72 44.68
CA PHE A 341 97.97 18.05 45.22
C PHE A 341 98.08 19.17 44.17
N GLU A 342 97.69 18.92 42.92
CA GLU A 342 97.84 19.87 41.82
C GLU A 342 96.60 20.78 41.66
N VAL A 343 96.82 22.10 41.76
CA VAL A 343 95.76 23.11 41.71
C VAL A 343 94.94 23.05 40.42
N TYR A 344 95.58 22.84 39.27
CA TYR A 344 94.87 22.79 37.98
C TYR A 344 93.90 21.60 37.88
N LYS A 345 94.27 20.42 38.43
CA LYS A 345 93.39 19.24 38.47
C LYS A 345 92.15 19.45 39.36
N ALA A 346 92.32 20.20 40.44
CA ALA A 346 91.20 20.57 41.31
C ALA A 346 90.25 21.56 40.60
N ASP A 347 90.79 22.54 39.86
CA ASP A 347 90.00 23.53 39.13
C ASP A 347 89.24 22.91 37.94
N ASP A 348 89.87 22.01 37.19
CA ASP A 348 89.21 21.25 36.12
C ASP A 348 88.03 20.41 36.66
N ARG A 349 88.24 19.76 37.81
CA ARG A 349 87.17 18.99 38.48
C ARG A 349 86.04 19.89 38.99
N LEU A 350 86.36 21.06 39.53
CA LEU A 350 85.37 22.04 39.94
C LEU A 350 84.52 22.51 38.75
N ASN A 351 85.15 22.77 37.59
CA ASN A 351 84.45 23.15 36.37
C ASN A 351 83.56 22.03 35.83
N ALA A 352 84.03 20.78 35.86
CA ALA A 352 83.22 19.61 35.50
C ALA A 352 81.98 19.47 36.41
N LEU A 353 82.14 19.62 37.73
CA LEU A 353 81.03 19.57 38.69
C LEU A 353 80.04 20.72 38.50
N LYS A 354 80.50 21.94 38.18
CA LYS A 354 79.62 23.07 37.84
C LYS A 354 78.81 22.79 36.57
N SER A 355 79.42 22.19 35.55
CA SER A 355 78.71 21.79 34.32
C SER A 355 77.65 20.74 34.62
N LEU A 356 77.99 19.71 35.40
CA LEU A 356 77.06 18.65 35.82
C LEU A 356 75.88 19.20 36.64
N LEU A 357 76.13 20.18 37.51
CA LEU A 357 75.08 20.86 38.27
C LEU A 357 74.11 21.62 37.35
N LYS A 358 74.63 22.29 36.30
CA LYS A 358 73.81 22.95 35.28
C LYS A 358 72.96 21.95 34.50
N GLU A 359 73.53 20.81 34.10
CA GLU A 359 72.78 19.75 33.41
C GLU A 359 71.70 19.13 34.30
N THR A 360 71.98 18.92 35.59
CA THR A 360 71.00 18.44 36.58
C THR A 360 69.83 19.41 36.70
N HIS A 361 70.11 20.72 36.73
CA HIS A 361 69.07 21.74 36.72
C HIS A 361 68.20 21.66 35.45
N ASN A 362 68.82 21.49 34.27
CA ASN A 362 68.10 21.31 33.02
C ASN A 362 67.19 20.07 33.02
N LYS A 363 67.63 18.95 33.61
CA LYS A 363 66.80 17.74 33.77
C LYS A 363 65.62 17.97 34.72
N THR A 364 65.80 18.76 35.76
CA THR A 364 64.71 19.17 36.67
C THR A 364 63.65 19.99 35.92
N VAL A 365 64.08 20.95 35.09
CA VAL A 365 63.16 21.73 34.26
C VAL A 365 62.41 20.86 33.24
N LEU A 366 63.09 19.88 32.64
CA LEU A 366 62.46 18.90 31.75
C LEU A 366 61.37 18.11 32.47
N ARG A 367 61.65 17.58 33.67
CA ARG A 367 60.66 16.88 34.50
C ARG A 367 59.42 17.74 34.74
N ASP A 368 59.60 19.00 35.13
CA ASP A 368 58.49 19.92 35.38
C ASP A 368 57.68 20.22 34.11
N THR A 369 58.36 20.25 32.95
CA THR A 369 57.71 20.41 31.65
C THR A 369 56.87 19.20 31.29
N ILE A 370 57.40 17.99 31.46
CA ILE A 370 56.65 16.74 31.22
C ILE A 370 55.46 16.64 32.16
N LEU A 371 55.61 16.97 33.44
CA LEU A 371 54.51 16.95 34.42
C LEU A 371 53.38 17.93 34.03
N LYS A 372 53.73 19.12 33.53
CA LYS A 372 52.74 20.07 32.98
C LYS A 372 52.02 19.49 31.78
N ARG A 373 52.76 18.87 30.84
CA ARG A 373 52.15 18.23 29.67
C ARG A 373 51.22 17.07 30.08
N VAL A 374 51.61 16.20 31.01
CA VAL A 374 50.76 15.11 31.55
C VAL A 374 49.46 15.66 32.16
N ASN A 375 49.53 16.74 32.93
CA ASN A 375 48.35 17.38 33.50
C ASN A 375 47.42 17.99 32.45
N ASN A 376 47.96 18.51 31.34
CA ASN A 376 47.16 19.02 30.24
C ASN A 376 46.39 17.92 29.49
N MET A 377 46.80 16.65 29.59
CA MET A 377 46.19 15.52 28.89
C MET A 377 45.26 14.67 29.79
N VAL A 378 44.85 15.21 30.93
CA VAL A 378 44.02 14.50 31.94
C VAL A 378 42.70 13.96 31.40
N ASN A 379 42.10 14.62 30.39
CA ASN A 379 40.79 14.22 29.87
C ASN A 379 40.86 12.96 28.97
N GLU A 380 42.03 12.66 28.42
CA GLU A 380 42.20 11.53 27.49
C GLU A 380 42.94 10.35 28.17
N LEU A 381 43.68 10.62 29.25
CA LEU A 381 44.39 9.62 30.03
C LEU A 381 43.50 8.95 31.07
N GLU A 382 43.64 7.63 31.19
CA GLU A 382 43.12 6.94 32.35
C GLU A 382 43.93 7.30 33.61
N PRO A 383 43.30 7.28 34.80
CA PRO A 383 44.00 7.53 36.06
C PRO A 383 45.22 6.63 36.28
N SER A 384 45.17 5.39 35.79
CA SER A 384 46.27 4.42 35.85
C SER A 384 47.47 4.84 34.98
N GLU A 385 47.23 5.30 33.74
CA GLU A 385 48.26 5.79 32.83
C GLU A 385 48.92 7.05 33.38
N LYS A 386 48.10 7.98 33.90
CA LYS A 386 48.59 9.18 34.56
C LYS A 386 49.47 8.83 35.75
N SER A 387 49.01 7.94 36.63
CA SER A 387 49.77 7.52 37.81
C SER A 387 51.09 6.85 37.44
N HIS A 388 51.11 6.04 36.37
CA HIS A 388 52.33 5.41 35.87
C HIS A 388 53.36 6.45 35.40
N LEU A 389 52.94 7.43 34.60
CA LEU A 389 53.80 8.52 34.13
C LEU A 389 54.31 9.41 35.28
N GLU A 390 53.46 9.72 36.25
CA GLU A 390 53.84 10.49 37.44
C GLU A 390 54.83 9.74 38.33
N ASN A 391 54.66 8.42 38.50
CA ASN A 391 55.64 7.60 39.19
C ASN A 391 56.94 7.52 38.39
N ASP A 392 56.86 7.49 37.07
CA ASP A 392 58.04 7.41 36.23
C ASP A 392 58.92 8.68 36.29
N LEU A 393 58.30 9.83 36.54
CA LEU A 393 58.94 11.13 36.74
C LEU A 393 59.63 11.30 38.11
N LYS A 394 59.41 10.38 39.06
CA LYS A 394 60.15 10.32 40.33
C LYS A 394 61.51 9.68 40.05
N ILE A 395 62.41 10.47 39.44
CA ILE A 395 63.81 10.13 39.16
C ILE A 395 64.67 10.30 40.42
#